data_AF-A0AAU8G8G5-F1
#
_entry.id   AF-A0AAU8G8G5-F1
#
_cell.length_a   1.000
_cell.length_b   1.000
_cell.length_c   1.000
_cell.angle_alpha   90.00
_cell.angle_beta   90.00
_cell.angle_gamma   90.00
#
_symmetry.space_group_name_H-M   'P 1'
#
loop_
_entity.id
_entity.type
_entity.pdbx_description
1 polymer ?
#
loop_
_entity_poly.entity_id
_entity_poly.type
_entity_poly.pdbx_seq_one_letter_code
_entity_poly.pdbx_strand_id
1 'polypeptide(L)'
;MTTVLAIDCATSRTGLALVKGGEVVAEICWLTRHNQTVEMYPRLDALLKDSGIGFKEIDALAVTKGPGSYNGVRVGMAAAKGFAFALGKPLIGVSTLEAEARRFTGTNRPVTAVLPLGHDYAVAVFEEIGGTWEKSVGEQAMTAGELIAALKPLTILTGDIPERLISALRESGPDVDIVCEAEVSRAAALGRIAIERLERGETDSAASLQALYLRRPQVTLPRTPRDMTGVPGRGVIWDMDGVIIDSADLHYRSWKDAMEKRGILMSRAQFDETFGRRNDDIIEHVTGKRPAGFEVASISGEKEEAYREMVRGGARFFPGVLELMRSLKEGGFKQAIASSAPAANVALIIEEMKLSPFIEAAVDGSQVSRGKPDPEVFIRAASMLGLQAAACLVIEDAAAGVEAARRAGMAVIAVTNTLPAARLLAADLVVGSLEEVEAARVLDLINSKAEKPAQESRP
;
A
#
# COMPACT_ATOMS: atom_id res chain seq x y z
N MET A 1 -10.42 -7.06 44.30
CA MET A 1 -9.35 -7.43 43.34
C MET A 1 -9.58 -6.63 42.08
N THR A 2 -8.55 -5.94 41.61
CA THR A 2 -8.58 -5.12 40.40
C THR A 2 -8.95 -5.96 39.19
N THR A 3 -9.91 -5.48 38.39
CA THR A 3 -10.31 -6.08 37.11
C THR A 3 -9.84 -5.21 35.95
N VAL A 4 -9.08 -5.78 35.02
CA VAL A 4 -8.56 -5.12 33.82
C VAL A 4 -9.17 -5.73 32.58
N LEU A 5 -9.69 -4.88 31.69
CA LEU A 5 -10.02 -5.28 30.32
C LEU A 5 -8.83 -4.98 29.40
N ALA A 6 -8.23 -6.03 28.84
CA ALA A 6 -7.10 -5.96 27.95
C ALA A 6 -7.53 -6.10 26.48
N ILE A 7 -7.04 -5.20 25.63
CA ILE A 7 -7.36 -5.12 24.20
C ILE A 7 -6.06 -5.20 23.39
N ASP A 8 -5.82 -6.33 22.74
CA ASP A 8 -4.74 -6.49 21.75
C ASP A 8 -5.32 -6.54 20.34
N CYS A 9 -5.03 -5.51 19.56
CA CYS A 9 -5.36 -5.45 18.14
C CYS A 9 -4.10 -5.26 17.28
N ALA A 10 -2.89 -5.34 17.85
CA ALA A 10 -1.68 -4.89 17.17
C ALA A 10 -1.33 -5.74 15.94
N THR A 11 -1.75 -7.01 15.89
CA THR A 11 -1.46 -7.94 14.77
C THR A 11 -2.71 -8.50 14.10
N SER A 12 -2.51 -9.43 13.16
CA SER A 12 -3.61 -10.20 12.57
C SER A 12 -4.31 -11.12 13.58
N ARG A 13 -3.59 -11.55 14.63
CA ARG A 13 -4.23 -12.14 15.81
C ARG A 13 -4.64 -11.04 16.76
N THR A 14 -5.95 -10.92 16.93
CA THR A 14 -6.59 -9.97 17.86
C THR A 14 -7.05 -10.76 19.08
N GLY A 15 -6.99 -10.13 20.25
CA GLY A 15 -7.37 -10.74 21.51
C GLY A 15 -8.00 -9.76 22.48
N LEU A 16 -8.94 -10.25 23.27
CA LEU A 16 -9.54 -9.56 24.39
C LEU A 16 -9.41 -10.44 25.63
N ALA A 17 -9.06 -9.88 26.76
CA ALA A 17 -9.03 -10.61 28.03
C ALA A 17 -9.56 -9.77 29.19
N LEU A 18 -10.24 -10.45 30.12
CA LEU A 18 -10.56 -9.92 31.43
C LEU A 18 -9.62 -10.58 32.44
N VAL A 19 -8.82 -9.75 33.12
CA VAL A 19 -7.86 -10.23 34.12
C VAL A 19 -8.23 -9.63 35.47
N LYS A 20 -8.39 -10.47 36.50
CA LYS A 20 -8.80 -10.05 37.84
C LYS A 20 -7.78 -10.52 38.87
N GLY A 21 -7.09 -9.58 39.52
CA GLY A 21 -6.05 -9.90 40.51
C GLY A 21 -4.92 -10.78 39.97
N GLY A 22 -4.57 -10.64 38.68
CA GLY A 22 -3.53 -11.42 37.99
C GLY A 22 -4.05 -12.67 37.27
N GLU A 23 -5.24 -13.14 37.63
CA GLU A 23 -5.87 -14.33 37.04
C GLU A 23 -6.69 -13.98 35.79
N VAL A 24 -6.61 -14.82 34.76
CA VAL A 24 -7.38 -14.65 33.53
C VAL A 24 -8.78 -15.20 33.77
N VAL A 25 -9.78 -14.31 33.83
CA VAL A 25 -11.18 -14.68 34.04
C VAL A 25 -11.82 -15.17 32.75
N ALA A 26 -11.56 -14.45 31.66
CA ALA A 26 -12.05 -14.79 30.34
C ALA A 26 -11.08 -14.27 29.29
N GLU A 27 -10.95 -14.99 28.19
CA GLU A 27 -10.13 -14.59 27.05
C GLU A 27 -10.75 -15.07 25.74
N ILE A 28 -10.72 -14.22 24.74
CA ILE A 28 -11.12 -14.55 23.37
C ILE A 28 -10.02 -14.09 22.43
N CYS A 29 -9.55 -14.99 21.57
CA CYS A 29 -8.55 -14.72 20.55
C CYS A 29 -9.03 -15.23 19.19
N TRP A 30 -8.77 -14.46 18.14
CA TRP A 30 -9.15 -14.82 16.78
C TRP A 30 -8.20 -14.22 15.76
N LEU A 31 -8.16 -14.86 14.59
CA LEU A 31 -7.50 -14.31 13.40
C LEU A 31 -8.47 -13.38 12.67
N THR A 32 -8.05 -12.14 12.43
CA THR A 32 -8.83 -11.14 11.68
C THR A 32 -8.29 -10.97 10.25
N ARG A 33 -9.18 -10.81 9.26
CA ARG A 33 -8.82 -10.49 7.86
C ARG A 33 -9.07 -9.01 7.54
N HIS A 34 -8.56 -8.12 8.40
CA HIS A 34 -8.69 -6.65 8.31
C HIS A 34 -10.06 -6.06 8.69
N ASN A 35 -10.81 -6.71 9.57
CA ASN A 35 -12.14 -6.27 10.03
C ASN A 35 -12.19 -6.05 11.55
N GLN A 36 -11.06 -5.68 12.17
CA GLN A 36 -10.94 -5.59 13.64
C GLN A 36 -12.05 -4.75 14.29
N THR A 37 -12.45 -3.63 13.68
CA THR A 37 -13.51 -2.76 14.20
C THR A 37 -14.87 -3.43 14.25
N VAL A 38 -15.22 -4.21 13.22
CA VAL A 38 -16.52 -4.90 13.12
C VAL A 38 -16.53 -6.13 14.03
N GLU A 39 -15.40 -6.81 14.15
CA GLU A 39 -15.27 -8.09 14.84
C GLU A 39 -15.10 -7.95 16.36
N MET A 40 -14.47 -6.88 16.83
CA MET A 40 -14.08 -6.71 18.23
C MET A 40 -15.27 -6.45 19.15
N TYR A 41 -16.18 -5.53 18.81
CA TYR A 41 -17.29 -5.17 19.71
C TYR A 41 -18.27 -6.31 19.99
N PRO A 42 -18.71 -7.11 19.00
CA PRO A 42 -19.55 -8.28 19.29
C PRO A 42 -18.85 -9.31 20.18
N ARG A 43 -17.53 -9.46 20.04
CA ARG A 43 -16.74 -10.38 20.87
C ARG A 43 -16.48 -9.83 22.26
N LEU A 44 -16.35 -8.51 22.42
CA LEU A 44 -16.29 -7.87 23.73
C LEU A 44 -17.60 -8.06 24.49
N ASP A 45 -18.73 -7.88 23.81
CA ASP A 45 -20.04 -8.14 24.39
C ASP A 45 -20.19 -9.61 24.82
N ALA A 46 -19.76 -10.56 23.98
CA ALA A 46 -19.71 -11.98 24.34
C ALA A 46 -18.79 -12.24 25.55
N LEU A 47 -17.57 -11.70 25.56
CA LEU A 47 -16.61 -11.85 26.65
C LEU A 47 -17.19 -11.41 28.00
N LEU A 48 -17.83 -10.24 28.04
CA LEU A 48 -18.43 -9.68 29.25
C LEU A 48 -19.64 -10.48 29.72
N LYS A 49 -20.48 -10.94 28.78
CA LYS A 49 -21.64 -11.79 29.08
C LYS A 49 -21.20 -13.14 29.65
N ASP A 50 -20.25 -13.80 28.99
CA ASP A 50 -19.77 -15.12 29.38
C ASP A 50 -19.01 -15.08 30.71
N SER A 51 -18.29 -13.99 31.00
CA SER A 51 -17.62 -13.81 32.29
C SER A 51 -18.54 -13.34 33.42
N GLY A 52 -19.75 -12.87 33.09
CA GLY A 52 -20.66 -12.23 34.05
C GLY A 52 -20.14 -10.92 34.64
N ILE A 53 -19.19 -10.24 33.98
CA ILE A 53 -18.58 -8.99 34.46
C ILE A 53 -19.18 -7.83 33.66
N GLY A 54 -19.80 -6.88 34.37
CA GLY A 54 -20.32 -5.66 33.74
C GLY A 54 -19.22 -4.60 33.51
N PHE A 55 -19.45 -3.69 32.56
CA PHE A 55 -18.53 -2.56 32.29
C PHE A 55 -18.18 -1.71 33.53
N LYS A 56 -19.09 -1.62 34.52
CA LYS A 56 -18.86 -0.86 35.76
C LYS A 56 -17.84 -1.51 36.71
N GLU A 57 -17.66 -2.82 36.58
CA GLU A 57 -16.73 -3.62 37.40
C GLU A 57 -15.31 -3.62 36.83
N ILE A 58 -15.11 -3.03 35.64
CA ILE A 58 -13.79 -2.81 35.07
C ILE A 58 -13.12 -1.65 35.82
N ASP A 59 -11.94 -1.91 36.38
CA ASP A 59 -11.16 -0.94 37.14
C ASP A 59 -10.13 -0.21 36.28
N ALA A 60 -9.62 -0.84 35.22
CA ALA A 60 -8.72 -0.21 34.25
C ALA A 60 -8.79 -0.88 32.87
N LEU A 61 -8.31 -0.15 31.86
CA LEU A 61 -8.19 -0.61 30.48
C LEU A 61 -6.71 -0.80 30.14
N ALA A 62 -6.39 -1.89 29.44
CA ALA A 62 -5.05 -2.13 28.92
C ALA A 62 -5.09 -2.26 27.40
N VAL A 63 -4.07 -1.72 26.72
CA VAL A 63 -4.00 -1.76 25.26
C VAL A 63 -2.58 -1.96 24.77
N THR A 64 -2.40 -2.76 23.73
CA THR A 64 -1.14 -2.80 22.97
C THR A 64 -0.97 -1.50 22.18
N LYS A 65 0.05 -0.70 22.50
CA LYS A 65 0.33 0.56 21.81
C LYS A 65 1.19 0.42 20.55
N GLY A 66 1.55 -0.80 20.15
CA GLY A 66 2.50 -1.10 19.07
C GLY A 66 3.88 -1.54 19.58
N PRO A 67 4.84 -1.88 18.71
CA PRO A 67 4.72 -1.89 17.25
C PRO A 67 3.80 -3.00 16.72
N GLY A 68 3.28 -2.83 15.50
CA GLY A 68 2.36 -3.76 14.87
C GLY A 68 1.75 -3.16 13.60
N SER A 69 0.66 -3.76 13.12
CA SER A 69 -0.09 -3.23 11.99
C SER A 69 -0.67 -1.83 12.30
N TYR A 70 -0.48 -0.87 11.39
CA TYR A 70 -0.98 0.51 11.59
C TYR A 70 -2.48 0.55 11.89
N ASN A 71 -3.28 -0.20 11.15
CA ASN A 71 -4.73 -0.23 11.34
C ASN A 71 -5.08 -0.87 12.68
N GLY A 72 -4.50 -2.03 13.00
CA GLY A 72 -4.80 -2.76 14.22
C GLY A 72 -4.45 -1.98 15.48
N VAL A 73 -3.25 -1.39 15.54
CA VAL A 73 -2.83 -0.54 16.66
C VAL A 73 -3.78 0.64 16.85
N ARG A 74 -4.18 1.35 15.76
CA ARG A 74 -5.15 2.46 15.87
C ARG A 74 -6.50 2.02 16.36
N VAL A 75 -7.00 0.88 15.92
CA VAL A 75 -8.31 0.35 16.33
C VAL A 75 -8.31 0.05 17.82
N GLY A 76 -7.32 -0.72 18.30
CA GLY A 76 -7.21 -1.03 19.73
C GLY A 76 -7.06 0.22 20.59
N MET A 77 -6.17 1.13 20.18
CA MET A 77 -5.93 2.41 20.85
C MET A 77 -7.18 3.30 20.93
N ALA A 78 -7.92 3.42 19.82
CA ALA A 78 -9.15 4.23 19.78
C ALA A 78 -10.23 3.62 20.68
N ALA A 79 -10.42 2.30 20.64
CA ALA A 79 -11.37 1.60 21.49
C ALA A 79 -11.03 1.76 22.98
N ALA A 80 -9.79 1.47 23.37
CA ALA A 80 -9.36 1.56 24.75
C ALA A 80 -9.45 2.98 25.31
N LYS A 81 -9.06 4.00 24.53
CA LYS A 81 -9.25 5.41 24.90
C LYS A 81 -10.72 5.78 25.05
N GLY A 82 -11.57 5.32 24.13
CA GLY A 82 -13.01 5.55 24.18
C GLY A 82 -13.65 4.97 25.45
N PHE A 83 -13.32 3.71 25.78
CA PHE A 83 -13.80 3.07 27.00
C PHE A 83 -13.24 3.72 28.27
N ALA A 84 -11.94 4.00 28.32
CA ALA A 84 -11.31 4.68 29.45
C ALA A 84 -11.97 6.04 29.72
N PHE A 85 -12.23 6.82 28.66
CA PHE A 85 -12.91 8.11 28.76
C PHE A 85 -14.37 7.95 29.23
N ALA A 86 -15.14 7.05 28.59
CA ALA A 86 -16.56 6.87 28.90
C ALA A 86 -16.79 6.32 30.32
N LEU A 87 -15.89 5.47 30.81
CA LEU A 87 -15.99 4.85 32.13
C LEU A 87 -15.28 5.66 33.23
N GLY A 88 -14.49 6.69 32.86
CA GLY A 88 -13.63 7.42 33.79
C GLY A 88 -12.57 6.52 34.44
N LYS A 89 -12.03 5.56 33.70
CA LYS A 89 -11.09 4.55 34.21
C LYS A 89 -9.67 4.77 33.67
N PRO A 90 -8.63 4.41 34.45
CA PRO A 90 -7.25 4.45 33.99
C PRO A 90 -7.02 3.62 32.72
N LEU A 91 -6.07 4.06 31.91
CA LEU A 91 -5.62 3.38 30.70
C LEU A 91 -4.13 3.03 30.85
N ILE A 92 -3.73 1.84 30.43
CA ILE A 92 -2.33 1.41 30.42
C ILE A 92 -1.95 0.94 29.00
N GLY A 93 -0.97 1.61 28.40
CA GLY A 93 -0.41 1.32 27.09
C GLY A 93 0.88 0.51 27.19
N VAL A 94 0.83 -0.73 26.72
CA VAL A 94 1.95 -1.69 26.79
C VAL A 94 2.50 -1.96 25.39
N SER A 95 3.82 -2.14 25.29
CA SER A 95 4.44 -2.53 24.02
C SER A 95 3.93 -3.90 23.58
N THR A 96 3.70 -4.07 22.28
CA THR A 96 3.24 -5.37 21.75
C THR A 96 4.31 -6.44 21.93
N LEU A 97 5.58 -6.06 21.78
CA LEU A 97 6.73 -6.94 21.99
C LEU A 97 6.90 -7.31 23.47
N GLU A 98 6.58 -6.39 24.39
CA GLU A 98 6.59 -6.66 25.83
C GLU A 98 5.46 -7.62 26.24
N ALA A 99 4.24 -7.42 25.74
CA ALA A 99 3.13 -8.33 25.98
C ALA A 99 3.41 -9.74 25.43
N GLU A 100 4.07 -9.82 24.27
CA GLU A 100 4.53 -11.08 23.68
C GLU A 100 5.59 -11.76 24.57
N ALA A 101 6.62 -11.03 24.99
CA ALA A 101 7.69 -11.57 25.81
C ALA A 101 7.22 -12.02 27.20
N ARG A 102 6.23 -11.31 27.79
CA ARG A 102 5.74 -11.61 29.15
C ARG A 102 5.18 -13.03 29.29
N ARG A 103 4.71 -13.63 28.20
CA ARG A 103 4.22 -15.03 28.16
C ARG A 103 5.28 -16.05 28.59
N PHE A 104 6.56 -15.68 28.49
CA PHE A 104 7.70 -16.55 28.76
C PHE A 104 8.44 -16.19 30.05
N THR A 105 7.85 -15.35 30.89
CA THR A 105 8.41 -15.09 32.21
C THR A 105 8.42 -16.36 33.08
N GLY A 106 9.45 -16.51 33.91
CA GLY A 106 9.68 -17.72 34.69
C GLY A 106 10.37 -18.86 33.93
N THR A 107 10.69 -18.69 32.64
CA THR A 107 11.50 -19.67 31.89
C THR A 107 13.00 -19.57 32.19
N ASN A 108 13.44 -18.51 32.89
CA ASN A 108 14.86 -18.19 33.16
C ASN A 108 15.73 -18.09 31.89
N ARG A 109 15.12 -17.78 30.74
CA ARG A 109 15.82 -17.61 29.45
C ARG A 109 15.60 -16.19 28.91
N PRO A 110 16.58 -15.60 28.22
CA PRO A 110 16.37 -14.40 27.42
C PRO A 110 15.23 -14.62 26.41
N VAL A 111 14.40 -13.61 26.20
CA VAL A 111 13.30 -13.64 25.24
C VAL A 111 13.50 -12.52 24.23
N THR A 112 13.61 -12.90 22.96
CA THR A 112 13.58 -11.97 21.83
C THR A 112 12.20 -12.03 21.20
N ALA A 113 11.43 -10.95 21.39
CA ALA A 113 10.13 -10.80 20.75
C ALA A 113 10.32 -10.16 19.37
N VAL A 114 9.62 -10.72 18.36
CA VAL A 114 9.76 -10.32 16.96
C VAL A 114 8.38 -10.16 16.31
N LEU A 115 8.19 -9.07 15.58
CA LEU A 115 7.01 -8.85 14.74
C LEU A 115 7.42 -8.40 13.33
N PRO A 116 6.69 -8.78 12.27
CA PRO A 116 6.94 -8.30 10.91
C PRO A 116 6.78 -6.78 10.81
N LEU A 117 7.72 -6.12 10.13
CA LEU A 117 7.74 -4.68 9.88
C LEU A 117 8.08 -4.39 8.41
N GLY A 118 7.18 -4.78 7.50
CA GLY A 118 7.42 -4.68 6.06
C GLY A 118 8.50 -5.67 5.59
N HIS A 119 9.62 -5.15 5.10
CA HIS A 119 10.79 -5.97 4.74
C HIS A 119 11.70 -6.29 5.94
N ASP A 120 11.49 -5.60 7.06
CA ASP A 120 12.26 -5.71 8.30
C ASP A 120 11.43 -6.38 9.40
N TYR A 121 11.98 -6.39 10.61
CA TYR A 121 11.37 -6.92 11.83
C TYR A 121 11.45 -5.89 12.94
N ALA A 122 10.36 -5.74 13.70
CA ALA A 122 10.36 -5.06 14.98
C ALA A 122 10.86 -6.04 16.05
N VAL A 123 11.88 -5.65 16.81
CA VAL A 123 12.58 -6.53 17.76
C VAL A 123 12.74 -5.82 19.09
N ALA A 124 12.56 -6.57 20.19
CA ALA A 124 12.97 -6.17 21.53
C ALA A 124 13.42 -7.41 22.31
N VAL A 125 14.36 -7.21 23.24
CA VAL A 125 14.92 -8.30 24.06
C VAL A 125 14.59 -8.03 25.53
N PHE A 126 14.15 -9.10 26.20
CA PHE A 126 13.77 -9.10 27.60
C PHE A 126 14.53 -10.20 28.33
N GLU A 127 15.02 -9.88 29.52
CA GLU A 127 15.82 -10.77 30.34
C GLU A 127 15.41 -10.58 31.81
N GLU A 128 15.53 -11.64 32.62
CA GLU A 128 15.34 -11.52 34.06
C GLU A 128 16.67 -11.10 34.70
N ILE A 129 16.73 -9.87 35.22
CA ILE A 129 17.91 -9.28 35.84
C ILE A 129 17.60 -9.06 37.31
N GLY A 130 18.31 -9.75 38.21
CA GLY A 130 18.10 -9.62 39.66
C GLY A 130 16.68 -9.98 40.13
N GLY A 131 16.02 -10.93 39.46
CA GLY A 131 14.64 -11.33 39.76
C GLY A 131 13.57 -10.38 39.21
N THR A 132 13.96 -9.38 38.42
CA THR A 132 13.05 -8.44 37.77
C THR A 132 13.08 -8.66 36.27
N TRP A 133 11.91 -8.72 35.64
CA TRP A 133 11.79 -8.82 34.20
C TRP A 133 12.07 -7.45 33.56
N GLU A 134 13.20 -7.32 32.88
CA GLU A 134 13.67 -6.05 32.31
C GLU A 134 13.82 -6.13 30.80
N LYS A 135 13.64 -4.97 30.15
CA LYS A 135 13.90 -4.80 28.72
C LYS A 135 15.38 -4.49 28.53
N SER A 136 16.18 -5.49 28.15
CA SER A 136 17.62 -5.32 27.92
C SER A 136 17.92 -4.62 26.59
N VAL A 137 17.03 -4.76 25.59
CA VAL A 137 17.13 -4.06 24.31
C VAL A 137 15.79 -3.43 23.95
N GLY A 138 15.80 -2.11 23.76
CA GLY A 138 14.65 -1.31 23.33
C GLY A 138 14.04 -1.77 22.00
N GLU A 139 12.79 -1.40 21.76
CA GLU A 139 12.12 -1.67 20.49
C GLU A 139 12.88 -1.01 19.32
N GLN A 140 13.30 -1.81 18.35
CA GLN A 140 14.03 -1.34 17.18
C GLN A 140 13.67 -2.13 15.92
N ALA A 141 13.91 -1.52 14.76
CA ALA A 141 13.76 -2.18 13.47
C ALA A 141 15.09 -2.87 13.09
N MET A 142 15.02 -4.13 12.65
CA MET A 142 16.17 -4.92 12.21
C MET A 142 15.84 -5.63 10.90
N THR A 143 16.81 -5.71 10.01
CA THR A 143 16.79 -6.64 8.87
C THR A 143 16.90 -8.09 9.36
N ALA A 144 16.60 -9.06 8.49
CA ALA A 144 16.78 -10.48 8.82
C ALA A 144 18.22 -10.80 9.25
N GLY A 145 19.21 -10.27 8.53
CA GLY A 145 20.63 -10.50 8.81
C GLY A 145 21.07 -9.89 10.14
N GLU A 146 20.65 -8.66 10.44
CA GLU A 146 20.95 -8.01 11.72
C GLU A 146 20.33 -8.76 12.91
N LEU A 147 19.08 -9.21 12.77
CA LEU A 147 18.42 -10.01 13.80
C LEU A 147 19.18 -11.31 14.04
N ILE A 148 19.49 -12.07 12.98
CA ILE A 148 20.21 -13.34 13.09
C ILE A 148 21.57 -13.13 13.78
N ALA A 149 22.30 -12.08 13.41
CA ALA A 149 23.61 -11.75 14.01
C ALA A 149 23.51 -11.30 15.47
N ALA A 150 22.39 -10.70 15.88
CA ALA A 150 22.18 -10.19 17.24
C ALA A 150 21.66 -11.26 18.23
N LEU A 151 21.16 -12.40 17.74
CA LEU A 151 20.58 -13.44 18.59
C LEU A 151 21.65 -14.13 19.44
N LYS A 152 21.36 -14.28 20.74
CA LYS A 152 22.20 -15.06 21.66
C LYS A 152 21.74 -16.53 21.68
N PRO A 153 22.65 -17.50 21.82
CA PRO A 153 22.27 -18.90 22.02
C PRO A 153 21.34 -19.06 23.24
N LEU A 154 20.48 -20.08 23.21
CA LEU A 154 19.51 -20.38 24.26
C LEU A 154 18.48 -19.26 24.52
N THR A 155 18.31 -18.33 23.58
CA THR A 155 17.21 -17.36 23.60
C THR A 155 15.90 -18.01 23.14
N ILE A 156 14.79 -17.62 23.74
CA ILE A 156 13.45 -17.89 23.21
C ILE A 156 13.13 -16.82 22.17
N LEU A 157 12.94 -17.23 20.92
CA LEU A 157 12.50 -16.35 19.85
C LEU A 157 10.98 -16.50 19.66
N THR A 158 10.22 -15.44 19.89
CA THR A 158 8.74 -15.49 19.87
C THR A 158 8.10 -14.36 19.08
N GLY A 159 6.84 -14.55 18.67
CA GLY A 159 6.00 -13.59 17.98
C GLY A 159 5.56 -14.06 16.60
N ASP A 160 5.19 -13.11 15.73
CA ASP A 160 4.68 -13.38 14.37
C ASP A 160 5.85 -13.65 13.41
N ILE A 161 6.57 -14.78 13.60
CA ILE A 161 7.80 -15.08 12.86
C ILE A 161 7.45 -15.73 11.50
N PRO A 162 7.78 -15.12 10.35
CA PRO A 162 7.46 -15.70 9.04
C PRO A 162 8.40 -16.85 8.67
N GLU A 163 7.91 -17.81 7.88
CA GLU A 163 8.65 -19.02 7.45
C GLU A 163 10.03 -18.71 6.85
N ARG A 164 10.15 -17.60 6.11
CA ARG A 164 11.43 -17.14 5.54
C ARG A 164 12.50 -16.87 6.60
N LEU A 165 12.12 -16.32 7.76
CA LEU A 165 13.04 -16.02 8.85
C LEU A 165 13.38 -17.30 9.61
N ILE A 166 12.39 -18.18 9.82
CA ILE A 166 12.60 -19.51 10.41
C ILE A 166 13.61 -20.31 9.58
N SER A 167 13.45 -20.30 8.25
CA SER A 167 14.35 -20.99 7.32
C SER A 167 15.78 -20.43 7.42
N ALA A 168 15.94 -19.10 7.38
CA ALA A 168 17.24 -18.45 7.52
C ALA A 168 17.92 -18.74 8.87
N LEU A 169 17.15 -18.81 9.96
CA LEU A 169 17.66 -19.18 11.29
C LEU A 169 18.12 -20.64 11.35
N ARG A 170 17.40 -21.55 10.72
CA ARG A 170 17.79 -22.97 10.64
C ARG A 170 19.06 -23.18 9.82
N GLU A 171 19.29 -22.37 8.80
CA GLU A 171 20.46 -22.46 7.92
C GLU A 171 21.73 -21.82 8.51
N SER A 172 21.59 -20.69 9.20
CA SER A 172 22.76 -19.86 9.58
C SER A 172 22.61 -19.14 10.93
N GLY A 173 21.59 -19.46 11.71
CA GLY A 173 21.34 -18.86 13.03
C GLY A 173 21.98 -19.61 14.19
N PRO A 174 22.07 -18.95 15.36
CA PRO A 174 22.45 -19.60 16.61
C PRO A 174 21.37 -20.58 17.07
N ASP A 175 21.73 -21.50 17.99
CA ASP A 175 20.78 -22.42 18.61
C ASP A 175 19.78 -21.64 19.49
N VAL A 176 18.55 -21.51 19.00
CA VAL A 176 17.46 -20.75 19.62
C VAL A 176 16.18 -21.59 19.66
N ASP A 177 15.41 -21.43 20.73
CA ASP A 177 14.09 -22.05 20.81
C ASP A 177 13.12 -21.12 20.09
N ILE A 178 12.74 -21.50 18.87
CA ILE A 178 11.76 -20.76 18.09
C ILE A 178 10.36 -21.19 18.55
N VAL A 179 9.68 -20.30 19.25
CA VAL A 179 8.28 -20.48 19.65
C VAL A 179 7.40 -19.69 18.70
N CYS A 180 7.06 -20.34 17.58
CA CYS A 180 6.12 -19.82 16.59
C CYS A 180 4.69 -20.18 16.98
N GLU A 181 4.16 -19.59 18.04
CA GLU A 181 2.77 -19.84 18.42
C GLU A 181 1.87 -18.67 18.04
N ALA A 182 1.47 -18.72 16.77
CA ALA A 182 0.23 -18.14 16.28
C ALA A 182 -1.01 -18.84 16.89
N GLU A 183 -1.00 -19.20 18.19
CA GLU A 183 -2.08 -19.95 18.86
C GLU A 183 -2.50 -19.37 20.22
N VAL A 184 -1.58 -18.85 21.04
CA VAL A 184 -1.91 -18.29 22.36
C VAL A 184 -2.01 -16.77 22.31
N SER A 185 -2.98 -16.22 23.04
CA SER A 185 -3.32 -14.81 23.05
C SER A 185 -2.35 -13.98 23.90
N ARG A 186 -1.99 -12.78 23.40
CA ARG A 186 -1.25 -11.77 24.16
C ARG A 186 -2.13 -10.97 25.12
N ALA A 187 -3.46 -11.03 24.98
CA ALA A 187 -4.37 -10.17 25.75
C ALA A 187 -4.31 -10.47 27.25
N ALA A 188 -4.22 -11.74 27.65
CA ALA A 188 -3.97 -12.14 29.04
C ALA A 188 -2.67 -11.56 29.59
N ALA A 189 -1.57 -11.68 28.85
CA ALA A 189 -0.26 -11.16 29.26
C ALA A 189 -0.29 -9.63 29.39
N LEU A 190 -0.94 -8.95 28.45
CA LEU A 190 -1.21 -7.51 28.50
C LEU A 190 -1.97 -7.12 29.78
N GLY A 191 -3.03 -7.84 30.14
CA GLY A 191 -3.82 -7.57 31.34
C GLY A 191 -3.02 -7.77 32.63
N ARG A 192 -2.14 -8.78 32.70
CA ARG A 192 -1.24 -8.98 33.85
C ARG A 192 -0.25 -7.84 34.03
N ILE A 193 0.41 -7.42 32.94
CA ILE A 193 1.32 -6.24 32.96
C ILE A 193 0.58 -5.01 33.45
N ALA A 194 -0.66 -4.81 32.99
CA ALA A 194 -1.46 -3.66 33.39
C ALA A 194 -1.87 -3.68 34.87
N ILE A 195 -2.14 -4.85 35.46
CA ILE A 195 -2.38 -4.97 36.91
C ILE A 195 -1.13 -4.54 37.68
N GLU A 196 0.04 -5.05 37.32
CA GLU A 196 1.31 -4.72 38.00
C GLU A 196 1.63 -3.22 37.91
N ARG A 197 1.41 -2.61 36.74
CA ARG A 197 1.60 -1.17 36.55
C ARG A 197 0.60 -0.36 37.36
N LEU A 198 -0.68 -0.78 37.39
CA LEU A 198 -1.70 -0.10 38.18
C LEU A 198 -1.39 -0.16 39.69
N GLU A 199 -0.90 -1.29 40.18
CA GLU A 199 -0.45 -1.44 41.58
C GLU A 199 0.71 -0.51 41.94
N ARG A 200 1.55 -0.16 40.96
CA ARG A 200 2.63 0.84 41.10
C ARG A 200 2.16 2.29 40.87
N GLY A 201 0.89 2.50 40.53
CA GLY A 201 0.35 3.82 40.16
C GLY A 201 0.78 4.30 38.77
N GLU A 202 1.33 3.42 37.94
CA GLU A 202 1.77 3.72 36.57
C GLU A 202 0.57 3.63 35.62
N THR A 203 0.07 4.78 35.18
CA THR A 203 -1.06 4.88 34.26
C THR A 203 -0.76 5.88 33.15
N ASP A 204 -1.39 5.69 32.00
CA ASP A 204 -1.28 6.57 30.85
C ASP A 204 -2.51 7.48 30.72
N SER A 205 -2.28 8.71 30.26
CA SER A 205 -3.38 9.60 29.90
C SER A 205 -3.95 9.21 28.53
N ALA A 206 -5.27 9.04 28.47
CA ALA A 206 -5.96 8.78 27.20
C ALA A 206 -5.71 9.90 26.16
N ALA A 207 -5.45 11.14 26.60
CA ALA A 207 -5.14 12.24 25.71
C ALA A 207 -3.73 12.13 25.10
N SER A 208 -2.71 11.80 25.90
CA SER A 208 -1.31 11.82 25.46
C SER A 208 -0.77 10.46 24.98
N LEU A 209 -1.44 9.35 25.29
CA LEU A 209 -0.96 8.03 24.88
C LEU A 209 -0.93 7.91 23.36
N GLN A 210 0.27 7.73 22.79
CA GLN A 210 0.48 7.61 21.34
C GLN A 210 0.81 6.17 20.95
N ALA A 211 0.49 5.85 19.69
CA ALA A 211 0.91 4.60 19.10
C ALA A 211 2.42 4.61 18.84
N LEU A 212 3.09 3.52 19.22
CA LEU A 212 4.49 3.24 18.97
C LEU A 212 4.64 2.64 17.56
N TYR A 213 5.14 3.45 16.63
CA TYR A 213 5.52 3.00 15.29
C TYR A 213 7.04 3.11 15.12
N LEU A 214 7.71 1.98 14.89
CA LEU A 214 9.17 1.95 14.65
C LEU A 214 9.57 2.43 13.26
N ARG A 215 8.62 2.49 12.33
CA ARG A 215 8.75 3.19 11.05
C ARG A 215 7.63 4.21 10.93
N ARG A 216 7.94 5.39 10.37
CA ARG A 216 6.87 6.30 9.93
C ARG A 216 6.00 5.53 8.93
N PRO A 217 4.66 5.58 9.06
CA PRO A 217 3.82 5.06 8.01
C PRO A 217 4.27 5.73 6.71
N GLN A 218 4.69 4.94 5.73
CA GLN A 218 4.72 5.46 4.37
C GLN A 218 3.30 5.94 4.13
N VAL A 219 3.14 7.24 3.84
CA VAL A 219 1.86 7.83 3.51
C VAL A 219 1.47 7.24 2.17
N THR A 220 0.85 6.06 2.21
CA THR A 220 0.04 5.55 1.13
C THR A 220 -1.23 6.38 1.17
N LEU A 221 -1.56 7.03 0.05
CA LEU A 221 -2.83 7.73 -0.11
C LEU A 221 -3.98 6.81 0.33
N PRO A 222 -5.04 7.35 0.97
CA PRO A 222 -6.09 6.55 1.62
C PRO A 222 -6.63 5.46 0.69
N ARG A 223 -6.61 4.21 1.17
CA ARG A 223 -7.28 3.08 0.51
C ARG A 223 -8.79 3.26 0.60
N THR A 224 -9.46 3.34 -0.55
CA THR A 224 -10.92 3.39 -0.69
C THR A 224 -11.55 2.01 -0.41
N PRO A 225 -12.81 1.93 0.07
CA PRO A 225 -13.43 0.70 0.58
C PRO A 225 -13.45 -0.44 -0.43
N ARG A 226 -13.21 -1.67 0.05
CA ARG A 226 -13.43 -2.90 -0.73
C ARG A 226 -14.92 -3.05 -1.01
N ASP A 227 -15.25 -3.31 -2.27
CA ASP A 227 -16.58 -3.69 -2.69
C ASP A 227 -16.93 -5.08 -2.12
N MET A 228 -18.11 -5.22 -1.50
CA MET A 228 -18.53 -6.39 -0.69
C MET A 228 -19.19 -7.50 -1.53
N THR A 229 -18.93 -7.55 -2.84
CA THR A 229 -19.65 -8.43 -3.78
C THR A 229 -19.06 -9.82 -3.94
N GLY A 230 -17.95 -10.15 -3.27
CA GLY A 230 -17.34 -11.49 -3.32
C GLY A 230 -16.67 -11.84 -4.66
N VAL A 231 -16.66 -10.91 -5.63
CA VAL A 231 -15.87 -10.99 -6.85
C VAL A 231 -14.63 -10.10 -6.67
N PRO A 232 -13.40 -10.57 -6.94
CA PRO A 232 -12.22 -9.72 -6.90
C PRO A 232 -12.42 -8.52 -7.84
N GLY A 233 -12.28 -7.30 -7.33
CA GLY A 233 -12.35 -6.10 -8.16
C GLY A 233 -11.27 -6.14 -9.25
N ARG A 234 -11.60 -5.67 -10.46
CA ARG A 234 -10.71 -5.66 -11.63
C ARG A 234 -10.59 -4.25 -12.19
N GLY A 235 -9.40 -3.93 -12.70
CA GLY A 235 -9.06 -2.59 -13.13
C GLY A 235 -8.55 -2.53 -14.56
N VAL A 236 -8.94 -1.51 -15.31
CA VAL A 236 -8.28 -1.13 -16.55
C VAL A 236 -7.65 0.25 -16.37
N ILE A 237 -6.37 0.36 -16.66
CA ILE A 237 -5.61 1.59 -16.56
C ILE A 237 -5.22 2.01 -17.96
N TRP A 238 -5.68 3.17 -18.38
CA TRP A 238 -5.52 3.71 -19.70
C TRP A 238 -4.36 4.70 -19.71
N ASP A 239 -3.41 4.54 -20.63
CA ASP A 239 -2.66 5.70 -21.07
C ASP A 239 -3.58 6.67 -21.85
N MET A 240 -3.15 7.92 -22.01
CA MET A 240 -4.00 8.99 -22.53
C MET A 240 -3.68 9.31 -23.99
N ASP A 241 -2.47 9.78 -24.25
CA ASP A 241 -2.01 10.24 -25.55
C ASP A 241 -1.63 9.02 -26.39
N GLY A 242 -2.20 8.86 -27.58
CA GLY A 242 -1.93 7.67 -28.40
C GLY A 242 -2.78 6.44 -28.05
N VAL A 243 -3.53 6.47 -26.94
CA VAL A 243 -4.48 5.40 -26.55
C VAL A 243 -5.92 5.90 -26.56
N ILE A 244 -6.25 6.84 -25.67
CA ILE A 244 -7.61 7.41 -25.61
C ILE A 244 -7.76 8.42 -26.74
N ILE A 245 -6.75 9.28 -26.94
CA ILE A 245 -6.82 10.46 -27.81
C ILE A 245 -5.76 10.43 -28.88
N ASP A 246 -6.20 10.70 -30.11
CA ASP A 246 -5.31 11.01 -31.23
C ASP A 246 -4.79 12.45 -31.09
N SER A 247 -3.72 12.60 -30.30
CA SER A 247 -3.14 13.90 -29.94
C SER A 247 -1.81 14.21 -30.64
N ALA A 248 -1.30 13.31 -31.49
CA ALA A 248 0.01 13.46 -32.12
C ALA A 248 0.10 14.75 -32.97
N ASP A 249 -0.92 15.03 -33.78
CA ASP A 249 -0.95 16.24 -34.60
C ASP A 249 -1.14 17.52 -33.76
N LEU A 250 -1.89 17.44 -32.66
CA LEU A 250 -2.04 18.55 -31.72
C LEU A 250 -0.71 18.87 -31.03
N HIS A 251 0.04 17.84 -30.63
CA HIS A 251 1.38 18.00 -30.09
C HIS A 251 2.34 18.61 -31.12
N TYR A 252 2.32 18.13 -32.37
CA TYR A 252 3.14 18.69 -33.43
C TYR A 252 2.86 20.19 -33.64
N ARG A 253 1.58 20.56 -33.79
CA ARG A 253 1.19 21.96 -33.97
C ARG A 253 1.56 22.83 -32.78
N SER A 254 1.32 22.35 -31.55
CA SER A 254 1.68 23.10 -30.33
C SER A 254 3.18 23.37 -30.22
N TRP A 255 4.02 22.40 -30.60
CA TRP A 255 5.46 22.56 -30.66
C TRP A 255 5.88 23.53 -31.76
N LYS A 256 5.27 23.39 -32.94
CA LYS A 256 5.52 24.28 -34.07
C LYS A 256 5.21 25.74 -33.70
N ASP A 257 4.04 26.01 -33.13
CA ASP A 257 3.62 27.35 -32.73
C ASP A 257 4.57 27.96 -31.67
N ALA A 258 4.99 27.16 -30.68
CA ALA A 258 5.92 27.62 -29.64
C ALA A 258 7.32 27.93 -30.23
N MET A 259 7.78 27.17 -31.21
CA MET A 259 9.07 27.37 -31.87
C MET A 259 9.04 28.54 -32.87
N GLU A 260 7.97 28.70 -33.64
CA GLU A 260 7.84 29.75 -34.65
C GLU A 260 7.86 31.16 -34.05
N LYS A 261 7.32 31.34 -32.84
CA LYS A 261 7.42 32.60 -32.07
C LYS A 261 8.87 33.06 -31.84
N ARG A 262 9.84 32.14 -31.94
CA ARG A 262 11.27 32.37 -31.76
C ARG A 262 12.05 32.31 -33.08
N GLY A 263 11.34 32.26 -34.22
CA GLY A 263 11.94 32.12 -35.55
C GLY A 263 12.53 30.73 -35.82
N ILE A 264 12.16 29.72 -35.03
CA ILE A 264 12.64 28.35 -35.19
C ILE A 264 11.58 27.56 -35.96
N LEU A 265 11.95 26.98 -37.09
CA LEU A 265 11.07 26.14 -37.89
C LEU A 265 11.23 24.66 -37.49
N MET A 266 10.15 24.05 -37.01
CA MET A 266 10.09 22.60 -36.72
C MET A 266 9.35 21.86 -37.83
N SER A 267 10.06 20.97 -38.54
CA SER A 267 9.43 20.06 -39.50
C SER A 267 8.72 18.90 -38.81
N ARG A 268 7.73 18.30 -39.50
CA ARG A 268 7.02 17.11 -39.00
C ARG A 268 7.98 15.93 -38.77
N ALA A 269 8.96 15.74 -39.66
CA ALA A 269 9.96 14.68 -39.52
C ALA A 269 10.80 14.83 -38.24
N GLN A 270 11.26 16.04 -37.93
CA GLN A 270 11.98 16.31 -36.68
C GLN A 270 11.12 16.05 -35.44
N PHE A 271 9.82 16.38 -35.50
CA PHE A 271 8.89 16.06 -34.43
C PHE A 271 8.74 14.54 -34.26
N ASP A 272 8.47 13.80 -35.34
CA ASP A 272 8.27 12.35 -35.28
C ASP A 272 9.52 11.61 -34.74
N GLU A 273 10.73 12.09 -35.05
CA GLU A 273 11.99 11.55 -34.51
C GLU A 273 12.18 11.78 -33.00
N THR A 274 11.57 12.84 -32.48
CA THR A 274 11.80 13.34 -31.12
C THR A 274 10.58 13.23 -30.21
N PHE A 275 9.43 12.81 -30.76
CA PHE A 275 8.19 12.67 -30.02
C PHE A 275 8.37 11.70 -28.84
N GLY A 276 7.88 12.12 -27.66
CA GLY A 276 8.05 11.37 -26.40
C GLY A 276 9.41 11.53 -25.71
N ARG A 277 10.37 12.29 -26.26
CA ARG A 277 11.63 12.63 -25.56
C ARG A 277 11.46 13.79 -24.57
N ARG A 278 12.50 14.08 -23.79
CA ARG A 278 12.51 15.25 -22.90
C ARG A 278 12.50 16.55 -23.70
N ASN A 279 11.85 17.58 -23.16
CA ASN A 279 11.70 18.87 -23.85
C ASN A 279 13.05 19.52 -24.17
N ASP A 280 14.08 19.40 -23.31
CA ASP A 280 15.41 19.93 -23.60
C ASP A 280 16.09 19.18 -24.75
N ASP A 281 15.94 17.86 -24.83
CA ASP A 281 16.46 17.04 -25.93
C ASP A 281 15.74 17.34 -27.26
N ILE A 282 14.42 17.58 -27.22
CA ILE A 282 13.63 17.99 -28.39
C ILE A 282 14.11 19.35 -28.91
N ILE A 283 14.24 20.34 -28.01
CA ILE A 283 14.70 21.69 -28.37
C ILE A 283 16.13 21.65 -28.91
N GLU A 284 17.03 20.87 -28.28
CA GLU A 284 18.40 20.69 -28.75
C GLU A 284 18.46 20.05 -30.13
N HIS A 285 17.66 19.01 -30.40
CA HIS A 285 17.60 18.36 -31.72
C HIS A 285 17.11 19.29 -32.81
N VAL A 286 16.10 20.12 -32.51
CA VAL A 286 15.49 21.04 -33.49
C VAL A 286 16.39 22.25 -33.75
N THR A 287 17.07 22.76 -32.74
CA THR A 287 17.89 23.98 -32.85
C THR A 287 19.38 23.72 -33.08
N GLY A 288 19.84 22.48 -32.86
CA GLY A 288 21.25 22.10 -32.84
C GLY A 288 22.06 22.68 -31.68
N LYS A 289 21.40 23.27 -30.67
CA LYS A 289 22.04 23.93 -29.53
C LYS A 289 21.35 23.54 -28.22
N ARG A 290 22.15 23.24 -27.20
CA ARG A 290 21.61 22.98 -25.85
C ARG A 290 20.94 24.24 -25.31
N PRO A 291 19.62 24.23 -25.03
CA PRO A 291 18.92 25.39 -24.49
C PRO A 291 19.27 25.62 -23.02
N ALA A 292 19.24 26.87 -22.57
CA ALA A 292 19.29 27.19 -21.16
C ALA A 292 17.98 26.80 -20.45
N GLY A 293 18.03 26.51 -19.15
CA GLY A 293 16.86 26.03 -18.41
C GLY A 293 15.63 26.96 -18.46
N PHE A 294 15.85 28.29 -18.50
CA PHE A 294 14.76 29.26 -18.62
C PHE A 294 14.10 29.23 -20.01
N GLU A 295 14.87 28.93 -21.07
CA GLU A 295 14.35 28.80 -22.42
C GLU A 295 13.48 27.55 -22.54
N VAL A 296 13.95 26.43 -21.98
CA VAL A 296 13.17 25.18 -21.91
C VAL A 296 11.84 25.42 -21.20
N ALA A 297 11.86 26.07 -20.04
CA ALA A 297 10.64 26.36 -19.28
C ALA A 297 9.68 27.28 -20.06
N SER A 298 10.20 28.32 -20.73
CA SER A 298 9.40 29.24 -21.53
C SER A 298 8.76 28.57 -22.74
N ILE A 299 9.53 27.82 -23.54
CA ILE A 299 9.04 27.10 -24.72
C ILE A 299 8.02 26.04 -24.30
N SER A 300 8.32 25.29 -23.24
CA SER A 300 7.42 24.25 -22.73
C SER A 300 6.09 24.85 -22.25
N GLY A 301 6.13 25.96 -21.51
CA GLY A 301 4.92 26.63 -21.03
C GLY A 301 4.00 27.09 -22.17
N GLU A 302 4.56 27.74 -23.18
CA GLU A 302 3.81 28.18 -24.36
C GLU A 302 3.28 27.02 -25.21
N LYS A 303 4.09 25.96 -25.37
CA LYS A 303 3.65 24.73 -26.05
C LYS A 303 2.46 24.12 -25.31
N GLU A 304 2.51 24.03 -23.98
CA GLU A 304 1.42 23.43 -23.22
C GLU A 304 0.16 24.31 -23.26
N GLU A 305 0.30 25.63 -23.32
CA GLU A 305 -0.82 26.54 -23.50
C GLU A 305 -1.47 26.38 -24.88
N ALA A 306 -0.68 26.40 -25.95
CA ALA A 306 -1.16 26.16 -27.31
C ALA A 306 -1.82 24.78 -27.45
N TYR A 307 -1.22 23.75 -26.85
CA TYR A 307 -1.81 22.40 -26.82
C TYR A 307 -3.20 22.40 -26.18
N ARG A 308 -3.36 23.04 -25.01
CA ARG A 308 -4.66 23.12 -24.32
C ARG A 308 -5.70 23.90 -25.12
N GLU A 309 -5.30 24.92 -25.87
CA GLU A 309 -6.21 25.64 -26.77
C GLU A 309 -6.67 24.76 -27.93
N MET A 310 -5.75 24.02 -28.56
CA MET A 310 -6.07 23.12 -29.68
C MET A 310 -6.90 21.92 -29.28
N VAL A 311 -6.73 21.42 -28.05
CA VAL A 311 -7.55 20.32 -27.50
C VAL A 311 -9.02 20.70 -27.46
N ARG A 312 -9.36 21.94 -27.07
CA ARG A 312 -10.74 22.43 -27.01
C ARG A 312 -11.37 22.41 -28.40
N GLY A 313 -12.25 21.45 -28.67
CA GLY A 313 -12.88 21.22 -29.97
C GLY A 313 -12.02 20.49 -31.02
N GLY A 314 -10.76 20.17 -30.73
CA GLY A 314 -9.85 19.49 -31.66
C GLY A 314 -9.53 18.04 -31.30
N ALA A 315 -9.69 17.65 -30.02
CA ALA A 315 -9.40 16.30 -29.56
C ALA A 315 -10.39 15.26 -30.13
N ARG A 316 -9.87 14.09 -30.49
CA ARG A 316 -10.66 12.97 -31.04
C ARG A 316 -10.29 11.67 -30.35
N PHE A 317 -11.28 10.83 -30.14
CA PHE A 317 -11.05 9.46 -29.69
C PHE A 317 -10.39 8.63 -30.78
N PHE A 318 -9.51 7.71 -30.39
CA PHE A 318 -9.20 6.58 -31.26
C PHE A 318 -10.43 5.66 -31.41
N PRO A 319 -10.55 4.94 -32.55
CA PRO A 319 -11.63 3.97 -32.75
C PRO A 319 -11.70 2.92 -31.63
N GLY A 320 -12.92 2.59 -31.19
CA GLY A 320 -13.20 1.56 -30.19
C GLY A 320 -13.01 1.98 -28.72
N VAL A 321 -12.44 3.16 -28.43
CA VAL A 321 -12.18 3.61 -27.05
C VAL A 321 -13.48 3.73 -26.23
N LEU A 322 -14.48 4.45 -26.76
CA LEU A 322 -15.73 4.70 -26.02
C LEU A 322 -16.55 3.42 -25.86
N GLU A 323 -16.58 2.59 -26.89
CA GLU A 323 -17.26 1.29 -26.89
C GLU A 323 -16.65 0.37 -25.83
N LEU A 324 -15.32 0.28 -25.79
CA LEU A 324 -14.61 -0.54 -24.81
C LEU A 324 -14.77 0.00 -23.38
N MET A 325 -14.66 1.31 -23.18
CA MET A 325 -14.90 1.93 -21.85
C MET A 325 -16.30 1.65 -21.32
N ARG A 326 -17.33 1.68 -22.18
CA ARG A 326 -18.71 1.31 -21.83
C ARG A 326 -18.81 -0.17 -21.47
N SER A 327 -18.29 -1.05 -22.33
CA SER A 327 -18.32 -2.50 -22.11
C SER A 327 -17.62 -2.91 -20.81
N LEU A 328 -16.47 -2.30 -20.51
CA LEU A 328 -15.73 -2.52 -19.26
C LEU A 328 -16.52 -2.04 -18.04
N LYS A 329 -17.16 -0.86 -18.13
CA LYS A 329 -18.00 -0.36 -17.04
C LYS A 329 -19.19 -1.29 -16.77
N GLU A 330 -19.87 -1.75 -17.82
CA GLU A 330 -20.98 -2.72 -17.71
C GLU A 330 -20.51 -4.07 -17.15
N GLY A 331 -19.26 -4.46 -17.46
CA GLY A 331 -18.59 -5.63 -16.90
C GLY A 331 -18.08 -5.45 -15.45
N GLY A 332 -18.32 -4.30 -14.82
CA GLY A 332 -17.92 -4.03 -13.43
C GLY A 332 -16.43 -3.73 -13.25
N PHE A 333 -15.71 -3.38 -14.32
CA PHE A 333 -14.31 -2.95 -14.23
C PHE A 333 -14.24 -1.51 -13.75
N LYS A 334 -13.32 -1.29 -12.80
CA LYS A 334 -12.87 0.03 -12.40
C LYS A 334 -11.90 0.60 -13.44
N GLN A 335 -11.96 1.89 -13.74
CA GLN A 335 -11.10 2.47 -14.78
C GLN A 335 -10.36 3.72 -14.31
N ALA A 336 -9.07 3.80 -14.67
CA ALA A 336 -8.21 4.94 -14.37
C ALA A 336 -7.43 5.43 -15.58
N ILE A 337 -7.06 6.71 -15.58
CA ILE A 337 -6.06 7.27 -16.50
C ILE A 337 -4.70 7.31 -15.80
N ALA A 338 -3.64 6.97 -16.52
CA ALA A 338 -2.25 7.08 -16.06
C ALA A 338 -1.38 7.69 -17.15
N SER A 339 -1.14 9.01 -17.06
CA SER A 339 -0.42 9.77 -18.09
C SER A 339 0.83 10.44 -17.53
N SER A 340 1.84 10.64 -18.39
CA SER A 340 3.01 11.48 -18.09
C SER A 340 2.74 12.97 -18.34
N ALA A 341 1.56 13.33 -18.84
CA ALA A 341 1.17 14.72 -19.11
C ALA A 341 1.01 15.54 -17.81
N PRO A 342 1.15 16.88 -17.89
CA PRO A 342 0.85 17.76 -16.77
C PRO A 342 -0.61 17.65 -16.29
N ALA A 343 -0.85 17.86 -14.99
CA ALA A 343 -2.17 17.80 -14.37
C ALA A 343 -3.25 18.61 -15.13
N ALA A 344 -2.91 19.81 -15.61
CA ALA A 344 -3.82 20.67 -16.36
C ALA A 344 -4.29 20.06 -17.69
N ASN A 345 -3.42 19.29 -18.35
CA ASN A 345 -3.77 18.63 -19.62
C ASN A 345 -4.67 17.42 -19.36
N VAL A 346 -4.35 16.60 -18.35
CA VAL A 346 -5.17 15.46 -17.96
C VAL A 346 -6.58 15.90 -17.57
N ALA A 347 -6.69 16.95 -16.75
CA ALA A 347 -7.97 17.52 -16.35
C ALA A 347 -8.79 18.03 -17.56
N LEU A 348 -8.14 18.77 -18.46
CA LEU A 348 -8.79 19.28 -19.67
C LEU A 348 -9.31 18.14 -20.55
N ILE A 349 -8.50 17.09 -20.75
CA ILE A 349 -8.91 15.93 -21.54
C ILE A 349 -10.14 15.25 -20.93
N ILE A 350 -10.16 15.03 -19.61
CA ILE A 350 -11.29 14.39 -18.94
C ILE A 350 -12.58 15.20 -19.15
N GLU A 351 -12.48 16.53 -19.09
CA GLU A 351 -13.59 17.45 -19.29
C GLU A 351 -14.06 17.47 -20.75
N GLU A 352 -13.16 17.78 -21.69
CA GLU A 352 -13.45 17.94 -23.12
C GLU A 352 -14.02 16.66 -23.73
N MET A 353 -13.43 15.52 -23.36
CA MET A 353 -13.81 14.20 -23.86
C MET A 353 -14.92 13.54 -23.03
N LYS A 354 -15.42 14.22 -21.98
CA LYS A 354 -16.51 13.74 -21.11
C LYS A 354 -16.26 12.35 -20.52
N LEU A 355 -15.05 12.14 -20.00
CA LEU A 355 -14.59 10.84 -19.52
C LEU A 355 -15.01 10.52 -18.07
N SER A 356 -15.46 11.51 -17.31
CA SER A 356 -15.86 11.35 -15.90
C SER A 356 -16.85 10.21 -15.62
N PRO A 357 -17.79 9.84 -16.52
CA PRO A 357 -18.66 8.69 -16.29
C PRO A 357 -17.94 7.34 -16.29
N PHE A 358 -16.75 7.24 -16.88
CA PHE A 358 -15.99 5.99 -17.01
C PHE A 358 -14.80 5.93 -16.07
N ILE A 359 -14.18 7.08 -15.79
CA ILE A 359 -12.90 7.16 -15.09
C ILE A 359 -13.10 7.51 -13.62
N GLU A 360 -12.70 6.62 -12.72
CA GLU A 360 -12.80 6.83 -11.26
C GLU A 360 -11.53 7.45 -10.65
N ALA A 361 -10.40 7.35 -11.36
CA ALA A 361 -9.12 7.88 -10.91
C ALA A 361 -8.26 8.36 -12.09
N ALA A 362 -7.43 9.38 -11.86
CA ALA A 362 -6.45 9.84 -12.84
C ALA A 362 -5.11 10.16 -12.16
N VAL A 363 -4.02 9.71 -12.76
CA VAL A 363 -2.65 10.01 -12.35
C VAL A 363 -1.97 10.80 -13.46
N ASP A 364 -1.40 11.94 -13.10
CA ASP A 364 -0.64 12.82 -13.99
C ASP A 364 0.86 12.80 -13.66
N GLY A 365 1.69 13.37 -14.53
CA GLY A 365 3.15 13.34 -14.41
C GLY A 365 3.71 14.02 -13.15
N SER A 366 2.98 14.95 -12.53
CA SER A 366 3.43 15.61 -11.29
C SER A 366 3.27 14.74 -10.03
N GLN A 367 2.52 13.65 -10.16
CA GLN A 367 2.21 12.73 -9.08
C GLN A 367 3.19 11.56 -8.96
N VAL A 368 4.24 11.53 -9.78
CA VAL A 368 5.23 10.46 -9.77
C VAL A 368 6.65 11.03 -9.68
N SER A 369 7.52 10.32 -8.97
CA SER A 369 8.93 10.67 -8.86
C SER A 369 9.75 10.22 -10.09
N ARG A 370 9.31 9.17 -10.77
CA ARG A 370 9.95 8.59 -11.95
C ARG A 370 8.94 8.34 -13.06
N GLY A 371 9.28 8.76 -14.27
CA GLY A 371 8.47 8.50 -15.47
C GLY A 371 8.65 7.07 -15.98
N LYS A 372 7.77 6.65 -16.91
CA LYS A 372 7.89 5.39 -17.66
C LYS A 372 9.30 5.30 -18.28
N PRO A 373 10.03 4.16 -18.18
CA PRO A 373 9.54 2.81 -17.88
C PRO A 373 9.50 2.43 -16.39
N ASP A 374 9.61 3.38 -15.45
CA ASP A 374 9.34 3.08 -14.05
C ASP A 374 7.83 2.78 -13.85
N PRO A 375 7.45 1.74 -13.07
CA PRO A 375 6.05 1.34 -12.90
C PRO A 375 5.22 2.27 -12.00
N GLU A 376 5.83 3.28 -11.38
CA GLU A 376 5.20 4.14 -10.36
C GLU A 376 3.82 4.69 -10.77
N VAL A 377 3.68 5.17 -12.01
CA VAL A 377 2.42 5.77 -12.51
C VAL A 377 1.27 4.77 -12.54
N PHE A 378 1.53 3.52 -12.95
CA PHE A 378 0.51 2.48 -13.02
C PHE A 378 0.20 1.90 -11.63
N ILE A 379 1.22 1.68 -10.80
CA ILE A 379 1.03 1.24 -9.40
C ILE A 379 0.17 2.25 -8.64
N ARG A 380 0.42 3.55 -8.85
CA ARG A 380 -0.37 4.62 -8.26
C ARG A 380 -1.81 4.61 -8.76
N ALA A 381 -2.03 4.45 -10.06
CA ALA A 381 -3.37 4.36 -10.63
C ALA A 381 -4.16 3.16 -10.07
N ALA A 382 -3.55 1.97 -10.02
CA ALA A 382 -4.16 0.80 -9.39
C ALA A 382 -4.50 1.03 -7.91
N SER A 383 -3.60 1.70 -7.18
CA SER A 383 -3.84 2.07 -5.78
C SER A 383 -5.02 3.03 -5.63
N MET A 384 -5.20 3.99 -6.53
CA MET A 384 -6.34 4.92 -6.51
C MET A 384 -7.67 4.22 -6.83
N LEU A 385 -7.65 3.16 -7.65
CA LEU A 385 -8.80 2.29 -7.86
C LEU A 385 -9.07 1.34 -6.68
N GLY A 386 -8.15 1.25 -5.71
CA GLY A 386 -8.23 0.32 -4.59
C GLY A 386 -7.95 -1.14 -4.99
N LEU A 387 -7.16 -1.35 -6.03
CA LEU A 387 -6.87 -2.66 -6.61
C LEU A 387 -5.39 -3.07 -6.45
N GLN A 388 -5.13 -4.37 -6.47
CA GLN A 388 -3.76 -4.89 -6.58
C GLN A 388 -3.30 -4.84 -8.03
N ALA A 389 -2.00 -4.70 -8.26
CA ALA A 389 -1.46 -4.62 -9.62
C ALA A 389 -1.80 -5.85 -10.47
N ALA A 390 -1.73 -7.06 -9.90
CA ALA A 390 -2.11 -8.30 -10.59
C ALA A 390 -3.60 -8.37 -11.00
N ALA A 391 -4.45 -7.52 -10.44
CA ALA A 391 -5.88 -7.41 -10.79
C ALA A 391 -6.15 -6.32 -11.84
N CYS A 392 -5.10 -5.70 -12.38
CA CYS A 392 -5.18 -4.61 -13.34
C CYS A 392 -4.58 -5.01 -14.70
N LEU A 393 -5.17 -4.44 -15.75
CA LEU A 393 -4.62 -4.43 -17.10
C LEU A 393 -4.33 -3.00 -17.54
N VAL A 394 -3.21 -2.79 -18.20
CA VAL A 394 -2.82 -1.51 -18.79
C VAL A 394 -3.10 -1.53 -20.30
N ILE A 395 -3.66 -0.44 -20.84
CA ILE A 395 -3.75 -0.20 -22.28
C ILE A 395 -2.78 0.93 -22.64
N GLU A 396 -1.88 0.66 -23.58
CA GLU A 396 -0.70 1.50 -23.86
C GLU A 396 -0.32 1.46 -25.35
N ASP A 397 0.44 2.42 -25.85
CA ASP A 397 0.92 2.45 -27.25
C ASP A 397 2.43 2.66 -27.39
N ALA A 398 3.14 2.94 -26.29
CA ALA A 398 4.58 3.14 -26.25
C ALA A 398 5.35 1.99 -25.57
N ALA A 399 6.55 1.69 -26.07
CA ALA A 399 7.41 0.63 -25.53
C ALA A 399 7.77 0.85 -24.04
N ALA A 400 8.04 2.11 -23.65
CA ALA A 400 8.34 2.45 -22.25
C ALA A 400 7.14 2.22 -21.33
N GLY A 401 5.91 2.49 -21.80
CA GLY A 401 4.70 2.21 -21.04
C GLY A 401 4.43 0.71 -20.92
N VAL A 402 4.61 -0.05 -22.00
CA VAL A 402 4.49 -1.52 -21.96
C VAL A 402 5.48 -2.11 -20.95
N GLU A 403 6.72 -1.62 -20.94
CA GLU A 403 7.72 -2.04 -19.96
C GLU A 403 7.33 -1.66 -18.53
N ALA A 404 6.84 -0.44 -18.30
CA ALA A 404 6.35 -0.01 -16.99
C ALA A 404 5.19 -0.88 -16.49
N ALA A 405 4.21 -1.20 -17.33
CA ALA A 405 3.10 -2.08 -16.98
C ALA A 405 3.58 -3.49 -16.58
N ARG A 406 4.53 -4.03 -17.33
CA ARG A 406 5.15 -5.33 -16.99
C ARG A 406 5.90 -5.30 -15.67
N ARG A 407 6.70 -4.26 -15.43
CA ARG A 407 7.44 -4.07 -14.17
C ARG A 407 6.48 -3.90 -12.98
N ALA A 408 5.28 -3.38 -13.22
CA ALA A 408 4.22 -3.31 -12.21
C ALA A 408 3.55 -4.67 -11.93
N GLY A 409 3.83 -5.71 -12.72
CA GLY A 409 3.17 -7.01 -12.62
C GLY A 409 1.74 -7.01 -13.18
N MET A 410 1.42 -6.08 -14.07
CA MET A 410 0.09 -5.95 -14.68
C MET A 410 0.03 -6.70 -16.02
N ALA A 411 -1.17 -7.11 -16.42
CA ALA A 411 -1.43 -7.46 -17.81
C ALA A 411 -1.35 -6.20 -18.68
N VAL A 412 -0.99 -6.34 -19.95
CA VAL A 412 -0.88 -5.20 -20.87
C VAL A 412 -1.37 -5.53 -22.27
N ILE A 413 -2.25 -4.68 -22.79
CA ILE A 413 -2.62 -4.62 -24.20
C ILE A 413 -1.91 -3.42 -24.79
N ALA A 414 -1.21 -3.64 -25.90
CA ALA A 414 -0.61 -2.56 -26.66
C ALA A 414 -1.38 -2.30 -27.96
N VAL A 415 -1.70 -1.05 -28.25
CA VAL A 415 -2.34 -0.63 -29.51
C VAL A 415 -1.30 0.04 -30.42
N THR A 416 -1.32 -0.27 -31.71
CA THR A 416 -0.30 0.20 -32.66
C THR A 416 -0.56 1.61 -33.22
N ASN A 417 -1.09 2.51 -32.40
CA ASN A 417 -1.42 3.87 -32.83
C ASN A 417 -0.16 4.73 -33.07
N THR A 418 0.86 4.59 -32.22
CA THR A 418 2.13 5.34 -32.36
C THR A 418 3.29 4.47 -32.84
N LEU A 419 3.39 3.23 -32.36
CA LEU A 419 4.50 2.33 -32.70
C LEU A 419 4.02 1.09 -33.46
N PRO A 420 4.83 0.58 -34.40
CA PRO A 420 4.51 -0.67 -35.08
C PRO A 420 4.55 -1.85 -34.10
N ALA A 421 3.73 -2.87 -34.34
CA ALA A 421 3.60 -4.06 -33.49
C ALA A 421 4.94 -4.68 -33.06
N ALA A 422 5.92 -4.70 -33.96
CA ALA A 422 7.27 -5.23 -33.70
C ALA A 422 8.01 -4.57 -32.53
N ARG A 423 7.63 -3.33 -32.16
CA ARG A 423 8.21 -2.58 -31.03
C ARG A 423 7.43 -2.76 -29.73
N LEU A 424 6.27 -3.43 -29.78
CA LEU A 424 5.34 -3.61 -28.67
C LEU A 424 5.18 -5.08 -28.26
N LEU A 425 6.00 -5.98 -28.81
CA LEU A 425 5.95 -7.44 -28.58
C LEU A 425 6.15 -7.86 -27.12
N ALA A 426 6.59 -6.94 -26.25
CA ALA A 426 6.65 -7.21 -24.82
C ALA A 426 5.24 -7.28 -24.20
N ALA A 427 4.20 -6.75 -24.84
CA ALA A 427 2.84 -6.78 -24.32
C ALA A 427 2.23 -8.19 -24.34
N ASP A 428 1.20 -8.43 -23.51
CA ASP A 428 0.50 -9.72 -23.49
C ASP A 428 -0.44 -9.89 -24.69
N LEU A 429 -0.88 -8.78 -25.28
CA LEU A 429 -1.63 -8.71 -26.53
C LEU A 429 -1.27 -7.42 -27.27
N VAL A 430 -1.12 -7.50 -28.58
CA VAL A 430 -0.92 -6.34 -29.46
C VAL A 430 -2.07 -6.31 -30.46
N VAL A 431 -2.73 -5.16 -30.61
CA VAL A 431 -3.88 -4.95 -31.51
C VAL A 431 -3.68 -3.75 -32.43
N GLY A 432 -4.31 -3.78 -33.60
CA GLY A 432 -4.30 -2.65 -34.54
C GLY A 432 -5.26 -1.55 -34.14
N SER A 433 -6.40 -1.92 -33.56
CA SER A 433 -7.46 -1.03 -33.07
C SER A 433 -8.03 -1.57 -31.77
N LEU A 434 -8.56 -0.68 -30.92
CA LEU A 434 -9.30 -1.09 -29.72
C LEU A 434 -10.69 -1.64 -30.03
N GLU A 435 -11.16 -1.53 -31.28
CA GLU A 435 -12.34 -2.25 -31.78
C GLU A 435 -12.17 -3.78 -31.75
N GLU A 436 -10.92 -4.27 -31.71
CA GLU A 436 -10.58 -5.69 -31.63
C GLU A 436 -10.61 -6.23 -30.18
N VAL A 437 -10.84 -5.37 -29.19
CA VAL A 437 -10.73 -5.72 -27.78
C VAL A 437 -12.10 -5.79 -27.13
N GLU A 438 -12.40 -6.93 -26.51
CA GLU A 438 -13.62 -7.14 -25.73
C GLU A 438 -13.31 -7.24 -24.23
N ALA A 439 -14.28 -6.87 -23.38
CA ALA A 439 -14.14 -6.96 -21.92
C ALA A 439 -13.83 -8.39 -21.42
N ALA A 440 -14.36 -9.41 -22.10
CA ALA A 440 -14.04 -10.82 -21.81
C ALA A 440 -12.55 -11.12 -22.05
N ARG A 441 -11.97 -10.58 -23.12
CA ARG A 441 -10.55 -10.76 -23.41
C ARG A 441 -9.66 -10.06 -22.37
N VAL A 442 -10.07 -8.88 -21.92
CA VAL A 442 -9.41 -8.16 -20.81
C VAL A 442 -9.42 -8.99 -19.53
N LEU A 443 -10.57 -9.61 -19.20
CA LEU A 443 -10.72 -10.49 -18.05
C LEU A 443 -9.76 -11.69 -18.10
N ASP A 444 -9.68 -12.37 -19.24
CA ASP A 444 -8.82 -13.54 -19.43
C ASP A 444 -7.34 -13.22 -19.22
N LEU A 445 -6.89 -12.07 -19.73
CA LEU A 445 -5.51 -11.61 -19.58
C LEU A 445 -5.18 -11.30 -18.12
N ILE A 446 -6.08 -10.65 -17.39
CA ILE A 446 -5.91 -10.38 -15.95
C ILE A 446 -5.82 -11.69 -15.16
N ASN A 447 -6.74 -12.64 -15.39
CA ASN A 447 -6.74 -13.93 -14.69
C ASN A 447 -5.45 -14.73 -14.99
N SER A 448 -5.04 -14.78 -16.26
CA SER A 448 -3.80 -15.48 -16.67
C SER A 448 -2.55 -14.90 -16.01
N LYS A 449 -2.52 -13.58 -15.77
CA LYS A 449 -1.41 -12.90 -15.09
C LYS A 449 -1.41 -13.16 -13.58
N ALA A 450 -2.60 -13.28 -12.97
CA ALA A 450 -2.77 -13.58 -11.55
C ALA A 450 -2.38 -15.04 -11.18
N GLU A 451 -2.44 -15.97 -12.14
CA GLU A 451 -2.09 -17.39 -11.93
C GLU A 451 -0.59 -17.69 -12.11
N LYS A 452 0.13 -16.92 -12.94
CA LYS A 452 1.58 -17.06 -13.19
C LYS A 452 2.56 -16.76 -12.04
N PRO A 453 2.26 -15.98 -10.96
CA PRO A 453 3.24 -15.67 -9.92
C PRO A 453 3.72 -16.89 -9.11
N ALA A 454 3.06 -18.05 -9.25
CA ALA A 454 3.39 -19.27 -8.51
C ALA A 454 4.42 -20.19 -9.20
N GLN A 455 4.79 -19.95 -10.47
CA GLN A 455 5.60 -20.90 -11.26
C GLN A 455 7.00 -20.40 -11.68
N GLU A 456 7.28 -19.10 -11.64
CA GLU A 456 8.57 -18.55 -12.14
C GLU A 456 9.64 -18.31 -11.05
N SER A 457 9.46 -18.86 -9.84
CA SER A 457 10.44 -18.82 -8.75
C SER A 457 11.14 -20.16 -8.48
N ARG A 458 11.57 -20.85 -9.55
CA ARG A 458 12.64 -21.87 -9.50
C ARG A 458 13.60 -21.64 -10.66
N PRO A 459 14.90 -21.56 -10.38
CA PRO A 459 15.72 -22.77 -10.47
C PRO A 459 15.96 -23.45 -9.13
#